data_AF-A0A2E9XB92-F1
#
_entry.id   AF-A0A2E9XB92-F1
#
_cell.length_a   1.000
_cell.length_b   1.000
_cell.length_c   1.000
_cell.angle_alpha   90.00
_cell.angle_beta   90.00
_cell.angle_gamma   90.00
#
_symmetry.space_group_name_H-M   'P 1'
#
loop_
_entity.id
_entity.type
_entity.pdbx_description
1 polymer ?
#
loop_
_entity_poly.entity_id
_entity_poly.type
_entity_poly.pdbx_seq_one_letter_code
_entity_poly.pdbx_strand_id
1 'polypeptide(L)'
;DEMDDTGKEHDVVHTNHSQAIIQLEEKLGIGASDASDASTNQILVKQANGQTNWAAVPSSTPTAITVADTTDTTCSVALFESATGDLAPKTDAGVTYNAGTGTLTATAFAGALTGNASGTAATVTGAAQTAITSVGTLSALTVSGAITAGSLVAPIAINAQTGTTYTFVAADAGKLVTSSNGSAQTITIPPNSSVAFAIGTQIMVQNIGSANATLAQGSGVTIQSKDSAKEISGQFAAATCIKTATDTWSLIGALA
;
A
#
# COMPACT_ATOMS: atom_id res chain seq x y z
N ASP A 1 31.66 -89.80 13.18
CA ASP A 1 31.41 -88.39 12.90
C ASP A 1 31.60 -88.09 11.43
N GLU A 2 30.58 -87.50 10.81
CA GLU A 2 30.66 -87.07 9.41
C GLU A 2 31.34 -85.70 9.35
N MET A 3 32.54 -85.68 8.76
CA MET A 3 33.28 -84.48 8.41
C MET A 3 32.82 -84.02 7.03
N ASP A 4 32.63 -82.71 6.84
CA ASP A 4 32.39 -82.16 5.50
C ASP A 4 33.66 -82.20 4.63
N ASP A 5 33.53 -81.90 3.34
CA ASP A 5 34.65 -81.87 2.36
C ASP A 5 35.76 -80.86 2.71
N THR A 6 35.57 -80.02 3.73
CA THR A 6 36.57 -79.09 4.26
C THR A 6 37.25 -79.57 5.54
N GLY A 7 36.96 -80.80 5.98
CA GLY A 7 37.61 -81.46 7.11
C GLY A 7 37.15 -80.95 8.47
N LYS A 8 35.95 -80.37 8.56
CA LYS A 8 35.34 -80.00 9.83
C LYS A 8 34.16 -80.90 10.14
N GLU A 9 34.02 -81.28 11.41
CA GLU A 9 32.83 -81.99 11.89
C GLU A 9 31.61 -81.15 11.54
N HIS A 10 30.67 -81.75 10.80
CA HIS A 10 29.47 -81.06 10.33
C HIS A 10 28.71 -80.36 11.49
N ASP A 11 28.71 -80.96 12.69
CA ASP A 11 28.08 -80.42 13.90
C ASP A 11 28.86 -79.23 14.52
N VAL A 12 30.19 -79.23 14.43
CA VAL A 12 31.04 -78.15 14.95
C VAL A 12 30.95 -76.90 14.07
N VAL A 13 30.83 -77.06 12.74
CA VAL A 13 30.64 -75.93 11.81
C VAL A 13 29.26 -75.29 12.02
N HIS A 14 28.22 -76.11 12.11
CA HIS A 14 26.86 -75.63 12.40
C HIS A 14 26.78 -74.93 13.75
N THR A 15 27.44 -75.45 14.78
CA THR A 15 27.50 -74.81 16.09
C THR A 15 28.19 -73.45 16.02
N ASN A 16 29.36 -73.35 15.39
CA ASN A 16 30.10 -72.09 15.31
C ASN A 16 29.38 -71.01 14.49
N HIS A 17 28.77 -71.38 13.37
CA HIS A 17 27.95 -70.43 12.59
C HIS A 17 26.71 -70.00 13.38
N SER A 18 26.03 -70.92 14.05
CA SER A 18 24.85 -70.60 14.87
C SER A 18 25.21 -69.69 16.04
N GLN A 19 26.32 -69.94 16.74
CA GLN A 19 26.79 -69.08 17.84
C GLN A 19 27.20 -67.68 17.37
N ALA A 20 27.85 -67.56 16.20
CA ALA A 20 28.19 -66.26 15.63
C ALA A 20 26.94 -65.46 15.21
N ILE A 21 25.93 -66.13 14.65
CA ILE A 21 24.64 -65.53 14.33
C ILE A 21 23.93 -65.09 15.60
N ILE A 22 23.87 -65.94 16.63
CA ILE A 22 23.27 -65.61 17.93
C ILE A 22 23.96 -64.42 18.61
N GLN A 23 25.30 -64.34 18.57
CA GLN A 23 26.02 -63.20 19.14
C GLN A 23 25.78 -61.90 18.38
N LEU A 24 25.64 -61.97 17.05
CA LEU A 24 25.28 -60.82 16.23
C LEU A 24 23.84 -60.38 16.52
N GLU A 25 22.91 -61.33 16.63
CA GLU A 25 21.53 -61.14 17.04
C GLU A 25 21.45 -60.46 18.41
N GLU A 26 22.17 -60.97 19.40
CA GLU A 26 22.22 -60.42 20.76
C GLU A 26 22.83 -59.01 20.79
N LYS A 27 23.93 -58.78 20.07
CA LYS A 27 24.61 -57.47 20.04
C LYS A 27 23.83 -56.39 19.28
N LEU A 28 23.09 -56.78 18.24
CA LEU A 28 22.15 -55.90 17.54
C LEU A 28 20.79 -55.83 18.25
N GLY A 29 20.57 -56.68 19.27
CA GLY A 29 19.32 -56.79 20.03
C GLY A 29 18.15 -57.29 19.20
N ILE A 30 18.38 -58.10 18.16
CA ILE A 30 17.38 -58.67 17.25
C ILE A 30 17.19 -60.16 17.57
N GLY A 31 15.95 -60.66 17.61
CA GLY A 31 15.68 -62.10 17.70
C GLY A 31 15.75 -62.79 16.33
N ALA A 32 15.32 -64.06 16.25
CA ALA A 32 15.28 -64.81 14.99
C ALA A 32 14.52 -64.03 13.89
N SER A 33 15.16 -63.86 12.73
CA SER A 33 14.62 -63.10 11.60
C SER A 33 13.83 -64.00 10.64
N ASP A 34 12.53 -63.76 10.49
CA ASP A 34 11.71 -64.44 9.48
C ASP A 34 11.76 -63.68 8.14
N ALA A 35 12.11 -64.39 7.06
CA ALA A 35 12.18 -63.85 5.70
C ALA A 35 11.12 -64.44 4.76
N SER A 36 10.25 -65.32 5.28
CA SER A 36 9.22 -65.99 4.47
C SER A 36 8.21 -65.02 3.85
N ASP A 37 8.01 -63.84 4.47
CA ASP A 37 7.10 -62.79 4.02
C ASP A 37 7.82 -61.57 3.39
N ALA A 38 9.12 -61.66 3.09
CA ALA A 38 9.89 -60.52 2.58
C ALA A 38 9.42 -60.08 1.19
N SER A 39 9.12 -58.78 1.03
CA SER A 39 8.78 -58.14 -0.26
C SER A 39 9.75 -57.03 -0.65
N THR A 40 9.68 -56.59 -1.90
CA THR A 40 10.43 -55.41 -2.39
C THR A 40 10.13 -54.18 -1.52
N ASN A 41 11.16 -53.39 -1.21
CA ASN A 41 11.12 -52.17 -0.38
C ASN A 41 10.73 -52.36 1.09
N GLN A 42 10.80 -53.58 1.62
CA GLN A 42 10.74 -53.81 3.05
C GLN A 42 12.11 -53.65 3.71
N ILE A 43 12.11 -53.26 4.98
CA ILE A 43 13.30 -53.20 5.83
C ILE A 43 13.15 -54.16 7.01
N LEU A 44 14.26 -54.58 7.60
CA LEU A 44 14.25 -55.34 8.82
C LEU A 44 13.87 -54.41 9.99
N VAL A 45 12.72 -54.65 10.61
CA VAL A 45 12.24 -53.89 11.76
C VAL A 45 12.27 -54.74 13.02
N LYS A 46 12.61 -54.12 14.16
CA LYS A 46 12.51 -54.76 15.46
C LYS A 46 11.07 -54.71 15.95
N GLN A 47 10.54 -55.88 16.26
CA GLN A 47 9.19 -56.07 16.78
C GLN A 47 9.15 -55.90 18.30
N ALA A 48 7.96 -55.61 18.84
CA ALA A 48 7.76 -55.41 20.28
C ALA A 48 8.12 -56.66 21.11
N ASN A 49 8.03 -57.85 20.50
CA ASN A 49 8.40 -59.12 21.12
C ASN A 49 9.92 -59.41 21.08
N GLY A 50 10.72 -58.46 20.59
CA GLY A 50 12.17 -58.58 20.49
C GLY A 50 12.69 -59.23 19.21
N GLN A 51 11.84 -59.90 18.42
CA GLN A 51 12.19 -60.48 17.12
C GLN A 51 12.34 -59.41 16.04
N THR A 52 12.80 -59.82 14.86
CA THR A 52 12.83 -58.99 13.66
C THR A 52 12.05 -59.63 12.53
N ASN A 53 11.39 -58.81 11.71
CA ASN A 53 10.77 -59.25 10.47
C ASN A 53 11.02 -58.23 9.35
N TRP A 54 10.94 -58.69 8.10
CA TRP A 54 10.87 -57.77 6.97
C TRP A 54 9.48 -57.15 6.94
N ALA A 55 9.41 -55.83 7.07
CA ALA A 55 8.15 -55.09 7.04
C ALA A 55 8.28 -53.84 6.18
N ALA A 56 7.14 -53.28 5.78
CA ALA A 56 7.13 -51.98 5.10
C ALA A 56 7.86 -50.93 5.93
N VAL A 57 8.57 -50.02 5.26
CA VAL A 57 9.25 -48.90 5.93
C VAL A 57 8.23 -48.17 6.81
N PRO A 58 8.45 -48.09 8.14
CA PRO A 58 7.50 -47.43 9.03
C PRO A 58 7.41 -45.95 8.66
N SER A 59 6.18 -45.44 8.59
CA SER A 59 5.94 -44.01 8.43
C SER A 59 6.62 -43.27 9.57
N SER A 60 7.65 -42.48 9.28
CA SER A 60 8.38 -41.71 10.28
C SER A 60 8.23 -40.23 10.00
N THR A 61 7.74 -39.47 10.98
CA THR A 61 7.85 -38.00 10.93
C THR A 61 9.31 -37.63 11.17
N PRO A 62 9.99 -36.92 10.25
CA PRO A 62 11.37 -36.49 10.48
C PRO A 62 11.46 -35.63 11.74
N THR A 63 12.19 -36.08 12.76
CA THR A 63 12.41 -35.32 14.00
C THR A 63 13.75 -34.59 14.03
N ALA A 64 14.65 -34.92 13.11
CA ALA A 64 15.95 -34.27 12.95
C ALA A 64 16.03 -33.58 11.58
N ILE A 65 15.79 -32.26 11.57
CA ILE A 65 15.94 -31.40 10.39
C ILE A 65 16.99 -30.35 10.70
N THR A 66 18.05 -30.28 9.90
CA THR A 66 19.08 -29.23 10.03
C THR A 66 18.70 -28.04 9.15
N VAL A 67 18.40 -26.91 9.78
CA VAL A 67 18.18 -25.63 9.09
C VAL A 67 19.42 -24.77 9.30
N ALA A 68 19.95 -24.19 8.23
CA ALA A 68 21.11 -23.30 8.26
C ALA A 68 20.75 -21.94 7.66
N ASP A 69 21.47 -20.91 8.08
CA ASP A 69 21.36 -19.57 7.49
C ASP A 69 21.95 -19.54 6.07
N THR A 70 21.55 -18.56 5.27
CA THR A 70 21.98 -18.39 3.89
C THR A 70 22.16 -16.92 3.55
N THR A 71 23.02 -16.63 2.57
CA THR A 71 23.18 -15.29 1.98
C THR A 71 22.48 -15.16 0.63
N ASP A 72 21.76 -16.19 0.20
CA ASP A 72 21.05 -16.21 -1.08
C ASP A 72 19.93 -15.17 -1.11
N THR A 73 19.93 -14.31 -2.13
CA THR A 73 18.96 -13.24 -2.30
C THR A 73 17.68 -13.69 -3.01
N THR A 74 17.61 -14.97 -3.38
CA THR A 74 16.52 -15.60 -4.15
C THR A 74 15.91 -16.80 -3.43
N CYS A 75 15.92 -16.79 -2.09
CA CYS A 75 15.39 -17.90 -1.31
C CYS A 75 13.90 -18.11 -1.57
N SER A 76 13.52 -19.38 -1.70
CA SER A 76 12.11 -19.80 -1.72
C SER A 76 11.62 -20.04 -0.30
N VAL A 77 10.36 -19.69 -0.02
CA VAL A 77 9.73 -19.98 1.27
C VAL A 77 9.08 -21.37 1.22
N ALA A 78 9.31 -22.17 2.27
CA ALA A 78 8.67 -23.48 2.40
C ALA A 78 7.17 -23.33 2.70
N LEU A 79 6.35 -24.05 1.94
CA LEU A 79 4.89 -24.05 2.00
C LEU A 79 4.36 -25.46 2.22
N PHE A 80 3.18 -25.54 2.81
CA PHE A 80 2.41 -26.78 2.99
C PHE A 80 0.95 -26.51 2.64
N GLU A 81 0.32 -27.45 1.94
CA GLU A 81 -1.04 -27.30 1.40
C GLU A 81 -2.15 -27.52 2.45
N SER A 82 -1.79 -27.89 3.68
CA SER A 82 -2.73 -28.06 4.80
C SER A 82 -2.04 -27.73 6.12
N ALA A 83 -2.83 -27.28 7.09
CA ALA A 83 -2.37 -26.95 8.44
C ALA A 83 -1.90 -28.18 9.24
N THR A 84 -2.25 -29.40 8.81
CA THR A 84 -1.89 -30.66 9.47
C THR A 84 -1.63 -31.77 8.45
N GLY A 85 -0.90 -32.80 8.85
CA GLY A 85 -0.62 -34.01 8.06
C GLY A 85 0.87 -34.25 7.80
N ASP A 86 1.18 -35.40 7.19
CA ASP A 86 2.50 -35.71 6.65
C ASP A 86 2.55 -35.28 5.19
N LEU A 87 3.06 -34.07 4.94
CA LEU A 87 3.01 -33.39 3.64
C LEU A 87 4.42 -33.13 3.12
N ALA A 88 4.61 -33.31 1.81
CA ALA A 88 5.84 -32.92 1.15
C ALA A 88 6.01 -31.39 1.18
N PRO A 89 7.22 -30.86 1.47
CA PRO A 89 7.50 -29.44 1.34
C PRO A 89 7.24 -28.93 -0.08
N LYS A 90 6.67 -27.73 -0.19
CA LYS A 90 6.43 -27.01 -1.44
C LYS A 90 7.08 -25.64 -1.39
N THR A 91 7.18 -25.00 -2.55
CA THR A 91 7.58 -23.59 -2.70
C THR A 91 6.74 -22.98 -3.83
N ASP A 92 6.61 -21.65 -3.83
CA ASP A 92 5.92 -20.92 -4.89
C ASP A 92 6.66 -19.60 -5.19
N ALA A 93 6.71 -19.20 -6.46
CA ALA A 93 7.42 -17.99 -6.89
C ALA A 93 6.71 -16.69 -6.45
N GLY A 94 5.44 -16.76 -6.04
CA GLY A 94 4.67 -15.65 -5.51
C GLY A 94 5.10 -15.18 -4.12
N VAL A 95 5.91 -15.97 -3.40
CA VAL A 95 6.48 -15.62 -2.09
C VAL A 95 7.98 -15.97 -2.04
N THR A 96 8.83 -14.96 -1.95
CA THR A 96 10.30 -15.12 -1.91
C THR A 96 10.92 -14.38 -0.75
N TYR A 97 12.10 -14.83 -0.31
CA TYR A 97 12.89 -14.17 0.73
C TYR A 97 14.27 -13.79 0.20
N ASN A 98 14.67 -12.54 0.40
CA ASN A 98 16.01 -12.07 0.11
C ASN A 98 16.82 -12.03 1.41
N ALA A 99 17.73 -12.99 1.61
CA ALA A 99 18.52 -13.07 2.83
C ALA A 99 19.56 -11.94 2.95
N GLY A 100 19.97 -11.34 1.83
CA GLY A 100 20.85 -10.17 1.83
C GLY A 100 20.20 -8.90 2.39
N THR A 101 18.86 -8.78 2.31
CA THR A 101 18.11 -7.62 2.81
C THR A 101 17.14 -7.94 3.93
N GLY A 102 16.98 -9.21 4.29
CA GLY A 102 15.97 -9.67 5.25
C GLY A 102 14.53 -9.43 4.78
N THR A 103 14.28 -9.40 3.47
CA THR A 103 12.99 -8.98 2.91
C THR A 103 12.19 -10.17 2.39
N LEU A 104 10.99 -10.36 2.94
CA LEU A 104 9.97 -11.24 2.38
C LEU A 104 9.16 -10.44 1.33
N THR A 105 9.05 -10.98 0.12
CA THR A 105 8.34 -10.34 -1.00
C THR A 105 7.14 -11.18 -1.39
N ALA A 106 5.97 -10.54 -1.44
CA ALA A 106 4.73 -11.06 -2.01
C ALA A 106 3.98 -9.91 -2.69
N THR A 107 3.29 -10.18 -3.80
CA THR A 107 2.57 -9.13 -4.56
C THR A 107 1.16 -8.84 -4.03
N ALA A 108 0.60 -9.74 -3.21
CA ALA A 108 -0.70 -9.58 -2.60
C ALA A 108 -0.68 -10.09 -1.15
N PHE A 109 -1.32 -9.34 -0.27
CA PHE A 109 -1.63 -9.76 1.10
C PHE A 109 -3.10 -9.49 1.36
N ALA A 110 -3.83 -10.49 1.84
CA ALA A 110 -5.23 -10.36 2.21
C ALA A 110 -5.36 -10.44 3.73
N GLY A 111 -5.73 -9.32 4.37
CA GLY A 111 -5.89 -9.24 5.82
C GLY A 111 -5.44 -7.89 6.38
N ALA A 112 -5.52 -7.77 7.71
CA ALA A 112 -4.97 -6.61 8.41
C ALA A 112 -3.45 -6.71 8.51
N LEU A 113 -2.74 -5.63 8.18
CA LEU A 113 -1.32 -5.49 8.50
C LEU A 113 -1.18 -4.76 9.83
N THR A 114 -0.56 -5.40 10.82
CA THR A 114 -0.13 -4.74 12.06
C THR A 114 1.29 -4.21 11.87
N GLY A 115 1.51 -2.91 12.03
CA GLY A 115 2.82 -2.26 11.88
C GLY A 115 2.83 -1.15 10.82
N ASN A 116 4.04 -0.81 10.34
CA ASN A 116 4.22 0.24 9.34
C ASN A 116 4.08 -0.32 7.93
N ALA A 117 3.15 0.23 7.14
CA ALA A 117 3.19 0.13 5.68
C ALA A 117 3.96 1.33 5.12
N SER A 118 5.24 1.16 4.80
CA SER A 118 6.02 2.20 4.10
C SER A 118 5.85 2.08 2.58
N GLY A 119 5.82 3.21 1.87
CA GLY A 119 5.63 3.27 0.41
C GLY A 119 4.37 4.07 0.00
N THR A 120 3.83 3.76 -1.18
CA THR A 120 2.63 4.42 -1.72
C THR A 120 1.40 3.56 -1.47
N ALA A 121 0.46 4.04 -0.65
CA ALA A 121 -0.88 3.45 -0.59
C ALA A 121 -1.68 3.88 -1.82
N ALA A 122 -1.92 2.95 -2.76
CA ALA A 122 -2.60 3.26 -4.02
C ALA A 122 -4.04 3.74 -3.81
N THR A 123 -4.77 3.15 -2.86
CA THR A 123 -6.13 3.55 -2.50
C THR A 123 -6.35 3.35 -1.01
N VAL A 124 -6.87 4.39 -0.35
CA VAL A 124 -7.40 4.27 1.01
C VAL A 124 -8.91 4.35 0.92
N THR A 125 -9.58 3.20 0.95
CA THR A 125 -11.02 3.08 0.66
C THR A 125 -11.92 3.05 1.90
N GLY A 126 -11.35 3.06 3.11
CA GLY A 126 -12.12 3.07 4.36
C GLY A 126 -12.87 4.39 4.58
N ALA A 127 -14.13 4.34 5.04
CA ALA A 127 -14.99 5.52 5.15
C ALA A 127 -14.50 6.62 6.12
N ALA A 128 -13.61 6.29 7.06
CA ALA A 128 -12.96 7.25 7.95
C ALA A 128 -11.49 6.86 8.15
N GLN A 129 -10.60 7.82 8.00
CA GLN A 129 -9.14 7.62 7.99
C GLN A 129 -8.48 8.56 9.01
N THR A 130 -8.99 8.56 10.25
CA THR A 130 -8.53 9.47 11.31
C THR A 130 -7.05 9.28 11.67
N ALA A 131 -6.48 8.12 11.36
CA ALA A 131 -5.08 7.79 11.60
C ALA A 131 -4.13 8.17 10.45
N ILE A 132 -4.62 8.68 9.31
CA ILE A 132 -3.74 9.23 8.27
C ILE A 132 -3.32 10.63 8.73
N THR A 133 -2.21 10.68 9.46
CA THR A 133 -1.56 11.93 9.85
C THR A 133 -0.43 12.22 8.87
N SER A 134 -0.53 13.35 8.17
CA SER A 134 0.65 13.87 7.48
C SER A 134 1.57 14.49 8.51
N VAL A 135 2.75 13.91 8.69
CA VAL A 135 3.83 14.51 9.49
C VAL A 135 4.58 15.63 8.76
N GLY A 136 4.20 15.91 7.50
CA GLY A 136 4.78 16.95 6.67
C GLY A 136 3.73 17.77 5.91
N THR A 137 4.19 18.54 4.92
CA THR A 137 3.30 19.29 4.02
C THR A 137 2.78 18.37 2.93
N LEU A 138 1.45 18.30 2.76
CA LEU A 138 0.85 17.76 1.53
C LEU A 138 1.10 18.79 0.43
N SER A 139 2.06 18.51 -0.46
CA SER A 139 2.37 19.40 -1.60
C SER A 139 1.28 19.38 -2.69
N ALA A 140 0.48 18.31 -2.74
CA ALA A 140 -0.68 18.20 -3.61
C ALA A 140 -1.80 17.43 -2.89
N LEU A 141 -3.01 17.97 -2.93
CA LEU A 141 -4.24 17.32 -2.47
C LEU A 141 -5.38 17.75 -3.39
N THR A 142 -6.03 16.80 -4.04
CA THR A 142 -7.27 17.07 -4.79
C THR A 142 -8.46 16.71 -3.91
N VAL A 143 -9.33 17.68 -3.64
CA VAL A 143 -10.58 17.47 -2.91
C VAL A 143 -11.73 17.74 -3.88
N SER A 144 -12.54 16.72 -4.17
CA SER A 144 -13.69 16.83 -5.07
C SER A 144 -14.98 17.26 -4.35
N GLY A 145 -14.98 17.27 -3.02
CA GLY A 145 -16.13 17.62 -2.18
C GLY A 145 -15.89 18.82 -1.27
N ALA A 146 -16.80 19.00 -0.31
CA ALA A 146 -16.66 20.02 0.71
C ALA A 146 -15.53 19.70 1.69
N ILE A 147 -14.86 20.74 2.17
CA ILE A 147 -13.86 20.64 3.26
C ILE A 147 -14.57 20.97 4.57
N THR A 148 -14.62 20.01 5.50
CA THR A 148 -15.04 20.24 6.89
C THR A 148 -13.82 20.09 7.79
N ALA A 149 -13.20 21.21 8.16
CA ALA A 149 -12.00 21.24 9.00
C ALA A 149 -12.30 21.94 10.33
N GLY A 150 -11.73 21.45 11.44
CA GLY A 150 -11.83 22.11 12.74
C GLY A 150 -11.19 23.51 12.74
N SER A 151 -10.04 23.64 12.07
CA SER A 151 -9.41 24.92 11.75
C SER A 151 -8.81 24.86 10.35
N LEU A 152 -9.08 25.86 9.53
CA LEU A 152 -8.47 26.06 8.22
C LEU A 152 -7.85 27.45 8.18
N VAL A 153 -6.52 27.52 8.06
CA VAL A 153 -5.79 28.77 7.84
C VAL A 153 -5.53 28.91 6.35
N ALA A 154 -6.35 29.69 5.66
CA ALA A 154 -6.24 29.96 4.23
C ALA A 154 -6.21 31.48 3.98
N PRO A 155 -5.04 32.13 4.06
CA PRO A 155 -4.93 33.57 3.84
C PRO A 155 -5.35 33.96 2.43
N ILE A 156 -6.12 35.04 2.31
CA ILE A 156 -6.48 35.62 1.01
C ILE A 156 -5.22 36.27 0.43
N ALA A 157 -4.82 35.86 -0.77
CA ALA A 157 -3.74 36.53 -1.49
C ALA A 157 -4.22 37.89 -2.02
N ILE A 158 -3.35 38.90 -1.94
CA ILE A 158 -3.62 40.26 -2.38
C ILE A 158 -2.99 40.50 -3.75
N ASN A 159 -3.74 41.08 -4.67
CA ASN A 159 -3.27 41.57 -5.95
C ASN A 159 -3.46 43.10 -6.02
N ALA A 160 -2.39 43.85 -5.78
CA ALA A 160 -2.45 45.31 -5.75
C ALA A 160 -2.41 45.89 -7.17
N GLN A 161 -3.39 46.74 -7.49
CA GLN A 161 -3.54 47.36 -8.81
C GLN A 161 -3.50 48.89 -8.70
N THR A 162 -2.52 49.50 -9.35
CA THR A 162 -2.29 50.96 -9.35
C THR A 162 -2.60 51.63 -10.69
N GLY A 163 -2.89 50.86 -11.75
CA GLY A 163 -3.25 51.39 -13.06
C GLY A 163 -4.61 52.11 -13.05
N THR A 164 -4.95 52.81 -14.13
CA THR A 164 -6.32 53.35 -14.34
C THR A 164 -7.24 52.31 -14.99
N THR A 165 -6.67 51.21 -15.47
CA THR A 165 -7.40 50.06 -16.00
C THR A 165 -6.77 48.78 -15.47
N TYR A 166 -7.61 47.77 -15.28
CA TYR A 166 -7.19 46.42 -14.98
C TYR A 166 -8.19 45.44 -15.58
N THR A 167 -7.74 44.30 -16.09
CA THR A 167 -8.62 43.21 -16.52
C THR A 167 -8.26 41.99 -15.69
N PHE A 168 -9.26 41.34 -15.09
CA PHE A 168 -8.99 40.15 -14.29
C PHE A 168 -8.29 39.08 -15.12
N VAL A 169 -7.38 38.36 -14.48
CA VAL A 169 -6.68 37.20 -15.02
C VAL A 169 -7.08 35.96 -14.22
N ALA A 170 -6.87 34.76 -14.79
CA ALA A 170 -7.24 33.50 -14.12
C ALA A 170 -6.63 33.38 -12.71
N ALA A 171 -5.44 33.96 -12.50
CA ALA A 171 -4.75 33.99 -11.21
C ALA A 171 -5.41 34.87 -10.14
N ASP A 172 -6.47 35.63 -10.44
CA ASP A 172 -7.22 36.42 -9.45
C ASP A 172 -8.28 35.62 -8.71
N ALA A 173 -8.56 34.38 -9.15
CA ALA A 173 -9.54 33.52 -8.49
C ALA A 173 -9.22 33.38 -6.99
N GLY A 174 -10.17 33.75 -6.13
CA GLY A 174 -10.05 33.70 -4.68
C GLY A 174 -9.22 34.83 -4.05
N LYS A 175 -8.73 35.79 -4.83
CA LYS A 175 -7.90 36.91 -4.33
C LYS A 175 -8.72 38.13 -3.93
N LEU A 176 -8.07 39.00 -3.17
CA LEU A 176 -8.45 40.39 -3.00
C LEU A 176 -7.64 41.26 -3.97
N VAL A 177 -8.33 41.90 -4.91
CA VAL A 177 -7.77 42.91 -5.81
C VAL A 177 -7.95 44.28 -5.14
N THR A 178 -6.87 45.02 -4.94
CA THR A 178 -6.96 46.39 -4.38
C THR A 178 -6.77 47.43 -5.47
N SER A 179 -7.71 48.36 -5.60
CA SER A 179 -7.63 49.53 -6.47
C SER A 179 -6.99 50.69 -5.71
N SER A 180 -5.75 51.05 -6.04
CA SER A 180 -5.00 52.11 -5.36
C SER A 180 -4.65 53.25 -6.32
N ASN A 181 -5.66 53.99 -6.78
CA ASN A 181 -5.46 55.09 -7.73
C ASN A 181 -6.12 56.41 -7.26
N GLY A 182 -5.47 57.53 -7.55
CA GLY A 182 -6.02 58.87 -7.36
C GLY A 182 -6.96 59.34 -8.48
N SER A 183 -6.98 58.60 -9.59
CA SER A 183 -7.90 58.72 -10.74
C SER A 183 -8.82 57.51 -10.79
N ALA A 184 -9.98 57.67 -11.44
CA ALA A 184 -10.94 56.58 -11.58
C ALA A 184 -10.29 55.35 -12.21
N GLN A 185 -10.48 54.18 -11.58
CA GLN A 185 -9.97 52.90 -12.09
C GLN A 185 -11.12 52.09 -12.70
N THR A 186 -10.93 51.60 -13.92
CA THR A 186 -11.85 50.65 -14.56
C THR A 186 -11.31 49.22 -14.43
N ILE A 187 -12.05 48.36 -13.74
CA ILE A 187 -11.69 46.94 -13.57
C ILE A 187 -12.62 46.08 -14.41
N THR A 188 -12.09 45.40 -15.41
CA THR A 188 -12.87 44.66 -16.40
C THR A 188 -12.95 43.18 -16.03
N ILE A 189 -14.17 42.63 -16.02
CA ILE A 189 -14.39 41.19 -16.05
C ILE A 189 -14.24 40.73 -17.51
N PRO A 190 -13.23 39.92 -17.86
CA PRO A 190 -13.02 39.46 -19.25
C PRO A 190 -14.10 38.45 -19.69
N PRO A 191 -14.34 38.31 -21.01
CA PRO A 191 -15.14 37.21 -21.52
C PRO A 191 -14.52 35.86 -21.18
N ASN A 192 -15.36 34.85 -20.95
CA ASN A 192 -14.97 33.48 -20.66
C ASN A 192 -14.09 32.87 -21.76
N SER A 193 -14.28 33.31 -23.01
CA SER A 193 -13.46 32.90 -24.16
C SER A 193 -12.01 33.39 -24.09
N SER A 194 -11.72 34.46 -23.34
CA SER A 194 -10.37 34.99 -23.15
C SER A 194 -9.76 34.55 -21.83
N VAL A 195 -10.55 34.53 -20.75
CA VAL A 195 -10.10 34.10 -19.42
C VAL A 195 -11.21 33.27 -18.77
N ALA A 196 -11.00 31.97 -18.74
CA ALA A 196 -11.99 31.01 -18.25
C ALA A 196 -11.89 30.81 -16.74
N PHE A 197 -12.77 31.48 -15.97
CA PHE A 197 -12.98 31.18 -14.55
C PHE A 197 -14.00 30.04 -14.36
N ALA A 198 -13.84 29.20 -13.33
CA ALA A 198 -14.88 28.22 -12.98
C ALA A 198 -16.12 28.91 -12.40
N ILE A 199 -17.32 28.36 -12.62
CA ILE A 199 -18.54 28.81 -11.93
C ILE A 199 -18.33 28.66 -10.41
N GLY A 200 -18.78 29.65 -9.64
CA GLY A 200 -18.54 29.74 -8.19
C GLY A 200 -17.24 30.45 -7.81
N THR A 201 -16.40 30.84 -8.79
CA THR A 201 -15.21 31.67 -8.51
C THR A 201 -15.63 33.00 -7.91
N GLN A 202 -14.96 33.39 -6.83
CA GLN A 202 -15.12 34.67 -6.16
C GLN A 202 -13.84 35.49 -6.31
N ILE A 203 -13.98 36.77 -6.62
CA ILE A 203 -12.88 37.75 -6.64
C ILE A 203 -13.36 38.95 -5.85
N MET A 204 -12.65 39.28 -4.77
CA MET A 204 -12.94 40.47 -3.97
C MET A 204 -12.20 41.67 -4.57
N VAL A 205 -12.85 42.82 -4.57
CA VAL A 205 -12.25 44.09 -4.98
C VAL A 205 -12.46 45.10 -3.87
N GLN A 206 -11.39 45.77 -3.44
CA GLN A 206 -11.47 46.89 -2.51
C GLN A 206 -10.89 48.14 -3.14
N ASN A 207 -11.64 49.24 -3.09
CA ASN A 207 -11.10 50.53 -3.47
C ASN A 207 -10.32 51.11 -2.29
N ILE A 208 -9.01 51.29 -2.41
CA ILE A 208 -8.17 51.94 -1.39
C ILE A 208 -7.63 53.30 -1.88
N GLY A 209 -7.80 53.61 -3.17
CA GLY A 209 -7.51 54.89 -3.79
C GLY A 209 -8.55 55.97 -3.46
N SER A 210 -8.20 57.23 -3.71
CA SER A 210 -9.07 58.38 -3.46
C SER A 210 -10.13 58.59 -4.54
N ALA A 211 -9.97 57.97 -5.70
CA ALA A 211 -10.98 57.93 -6.76
C ALA A 211 -11.64 56.56 -6.82
N ASN A 212 -12.83 56.50 -7.40
CA ASN A 212 -13.66 55.30 -7.37
C ASN A 212 -13.17 54.24 -8.37
N ALA A 213 -13.36 52.98 -8.00
CA ALA A 213 -13.12 51.83 -8.86
C ALA A 213 -14.47 51.36 -9.44
N THR A 214 -14.55 51.20 -10.76
CA THR A 214 -15.77 50.76 -11.45
C THR A 214 -15.55 49.43 -12.14
N LEU A 215 -16.48 48.49 -11.95
CA LEU A 215 -16.48 47.23 -12.66
C LEU A 215 -17.06 47.39 -14.06
N ALA A 216 -16.30 46.95 -15.06
CA ALA A 216 -16.68 46.97 -16.46
C ALA A 216 -16.93 45.55 -16.99
N GLN A 217 -17.82 45.47 -17.98
CA GLN A 217 -18.12 44.24 -18.70
C GLN A 217 -17.19 44.12 -19.91
N GLY A 218 -16.48 43.00 -20.01
CA GLY A 218 -15.91 42.58 -21.29
C GLY A 218 -17.00 42.21 -22.30
N SER A 219 -16.59 41.91 -23.54
CA SER A 219 -17.54 41.54 -24.61
C SER A 219 -18.42 40.35 -24.20
N GLY A 220 -19.75 40.50 -24.26
CA GLY A 220 -20.70 39.43 -23.89
C GLY A 220 -20.87 39.17 -22.39
N VAL A 221 -20.08 39.82 -21.52
CA VAL A 221 -20.20 39.68 -20.06
C VAL A 221 -21.38 40.46 -19.53
N THR A 222 -22.16 39.82 -18.66
CA THR A 222 -23.25 40.43 -17.89
C THR A 222 -22.89 40.48 -16.40
N ILE A 223 -22.88 41.69 -15.83
CA ILE A 223 -22.77 41.93 -14.39
C ILE A 223 -24.15 42.25 -13.83
N GLN A 224 -24.62 41.40 -12.93
CA GLN A 224 -25.86 41.58 -12.17
C GLN A 224 -25.53 42.17 -10.81
N SER A 225 -26.12 43.32 -10.49
CA SER A 225 -25.94 44.02 -9.22
C SER A 225 -27.22 44.72 -8.82
N LYS A 226 -27.31 45.11 -7.55
CA LYS A 226 -28.41 45.94 -7.07
C LYS A 226 -28.43 47.26 -7.84
N ASP A 227 -29.60 47.62 -8.37
CA ASP A 227 -29.86 48.86 -9.11
C ASP A 227 -28.96 49.06 -10.34
N SER A 228 -28.35 47.97 -10.85
CA SER A 228 -27.33 47.99 -11.92
C SER A 228 -26.06 48.79 -11.58
N ALA A 229 -25.82 49.07 -10.30
CA ALA A 229 -24.64 49.78 -9.81
C ALA A 229 -23.36 48.96 -10.04
N LYS A 230 -22.29 49.61 -10.49
CA LYS A 230 -21.01 48.93 -10.81
C LYS A 230 -19.80 49.64 -10.23
N GLU A 231 -20.00 50.85 -9.71
CA GLU A 231 -18.96 51.59 -9.02
C GLU A 231 -18.89 51.11 -7.57
N ILE A 232 -17.68 50.91 -7.05
CA ILE A 232 -17.43 50.66 -5.65
C ILE A 232 -17.53 52.01 -4.92
N SER A 233 -18.44 52.08 -3.94
CA SER A 233 -18.90 53.33 -3.31
C SER A 233 -17.85 53.99 -2.41
N GLY A 234 -16.86 54.65 -3.01
CA GLY A 234 -15.87 55.47 -2.31
C GLY A 234 -14.63 54.71 -1.85
N GLN A 235 -13.77 55.41 -1.10
CA GLN A 235 -12.55 54.85 -0.54
C GLN A 235 -12.88 53.87 0.60
N PHE A 236 -12.12 52.78 0.65
CA PHE A 236 -12.25 51.61 1.54
C PHE A 236 -13.50 50.74 1.38
N ALA A 237 -14.43 51.12 0.50
CA ALA A 237 -15.53 50.26 0.10
C ALA A 237 -15.03 49.04 -0.70
N ALA A 238 -15.79 47.95 -0.64
CA ALA A 238 -15.46 46.71 -1.31
C ALA A 238 -16.69 46.03 -1.91
N ALA A 239 -16.45 45.23 -2.93
CA ALA A 239 -17.44 44.37 -3.56
C ALA A 239 -16.81 43.02 -3.95
N THR A 240 -17.64 41.98 -4.00
CA THR A 240 -17.24 40.65 -4.47
C THR A 240 -17.90 40.38 -5.82
N CYS A 241 -17.08 39.97 -6.79
CA CYS A 241 -17.53 39.43 -8.07
C CYS A 241 -17.64 37.92 -7.93
N ILE A 242 -18.82 37.35 -8.19
CA ILE A 242 -19.08 35.90 -8.11
C ILE A 242 -19.56 35.41 -9.47
N LYS A 243 -18.85 34.45 -10.08
CA LYS A 243 -19.28 33.87 -11.35
C LYS A 243 -20.45 32.91 -11.13
N THR A 244 -21.59 33.19 -11.73
CA THR A 244 -22.83 32.41 -11.55
C THR A 244 -23.19 31.56 -12.78
N ALA A 245 -22.74 31.95 -13.97
CA ALA A 245 -22.83 31.15 -15.19
C ALA A 245 -21.73 31.56 -16.18
N THR A 246 -21.70 30.95 -17.38
CA THR A 246 -20.86 31.45 -18.49
C THR A 246 -21.19 32.92 -18.76
N ASP A 247 -20.15 33.76 -18.78
CA ASP A 247 -20.23 35.22 -18.98
C ASP A 247 -21.20 35.98 -18.05
N THR A 248 -21.67 35.36 -16.96
CA THR A 248 -22.61 35.98 -16.02
C THR A 248 -22.01 36.03 -14.61
N TRP A 249 -22.03 37.22 -14.02
CA TRP A 249 -21.43 37.48 -12.71
C TRP A 249 -22.39 38.26 -11.82
N SER A 250 -22.46 37.90 -10.54
CA SER A 250 -23.08 38.72 -9.51
C SER A 250 -22.03 39.64 -8.89
N LEU A 251 -22.36 40.92 -8.74
CA LEU A 251 -21.55 41.91 -8.03
C LEU A 251 -22.30 42.34 -6.77
N ILE A 252 -21.72 42.06 -5.61
CA ILE A 252 -22.36 42.26 -4.30
C ILE A 252 -21.39 43.05 -3.41
N GLY A 253 -21.85 44.16 -2.82
CA GLY A 253 -21.04 44.97 -1.93
C GLY A 253 -21.59 46.38 -1.73
N ALA A 254 -20.72 47.28 -1.28
CA ALA A 254 -21.01 48.72 -1.20
C ALA A 254 -20.85 49.35 -2.58
N LEU A 255 -21.96 49.48 -3.32
CA LEU A 255 -22.00 49.94 -4.70
C LEU A 255 -22.76 51.28 -4.82
N ALA A 256 -22.37 52.09 -5.80
CA ALA A 256 -23.00 53.35 -6.17
C ALA A 256 -23.28 53.44 -7.69
#